data_AF-A0A7K4IID7-F1
#
_entry.id   AF-A0A7K4IID7-F1
#
_cell.length_a   1.000
_cell.length_b   1.000
_cell.length_c   1.000
_cell.angle_alpha   90.00
_cell.angle_beta   90.00
_cell.angle_gamma   90.00
#
_symmetry.space_group_name_H-M   'P 1'
#
loop_
_entity.id
_entity.type
_entity.pdbx_description
1 polymer ?
#
loop_
_entity_poly.entity_id
_entity_poly.type
_entity_poly.pdbx_seq_one_letter_code
_entity_poly.pdbx_strand_id
1 'polypeptide(L)' 'DRALVNNPSVYIKSHPKGREKRVSRIEVQVTMIADDRSTARKKVEDALELLISMIKEHGGMLDREAKE' A
#
# COMPACT_ATOMS: atom_id res chain seq x y z
N ASP A 1 9.92 2.97 5.54
CA ASP A 1 11.10 2.15 5.14
C ASP A 1 10.90 0.65 5.14
N ARG A 2 10.42 0.01 6.22
CA ARG A 2 10.32 -1.47 6.30
C ARG A 2 9.57 -2.14 5.14
N ALA A 3 8.48 -1.55 4.65
CA ALA A 3 7.71 -2.13 3.55
C ALA A 3 8.49 -2.22 2.22
N LEU A 4 9.26 -1.17 1.88
CA LEU A 4 10.10 -1.13 0.67
C LEU A 4 11.34 -2.02 0.82
N VAL A 5 11.98 -1.99 1.99
CA VAL A 5 13.16 -2.83 2.29
C VAL A 5 12.81 -4.32 2.21
N ASN A 6 11.64 -4.71 2.72
CA ASN A 6 11.20 -6.10 2.72
C ASN A 6 10.63 -6.55 1.36
N ASN A 7 10.31 -5.62 0.46
CA ASN A 7 9.72 -5.90 -0.85
C ASN A 7 10.40 -5.08 -1.95
N PRO A 8 11.68 -5.33 -2.27
CA PRO A 8 12.44 -4.51 -3.22
C PRO A 8 11.90 -4.57 -4.66
N SER A 9 11.15 -5.61 -5.01
CA SER A 9 10.49 -5.76 -6.32
C SER A 9 9.16 -5.01 -6.44
N VAL A 10 8.74 -4.34 -5.36
CA VAL A 10 7.45 -3.67 -5.26
C VAL A 10 7.67 -2.17 -5.23
N TYR A 11 7.07 -1.48 -6.19
CA TYR A 11 7.10 -0.03 -6.25
C TYR A 11 5.83 0.56 -5.63
N ILE A 12 6.01 1.56 -4.76
CA ILE A 12 4.94 2.19 -3.99
C ILE A 12 4.92 3.69 -4.28
N LYS A 13 3.77 4.20 -4.74
CA LYS A 13 3.51 5.64 -4.89
C LYS A 13 2.43 6.09 -3.92
N SER A 14 2.65 7.23 -3.27
CA SER A 14 1.66 7.94 -2.46
C SER A 14 1.29 9.26 -3.14
N HIS A 15 0.00 9.56 -3.17
CA HIS A 15 -0.53 10.79 -3.77
C HIS A 15 -1.36 11.59 -2.75
N PRO A 16 -0.74 12.43 -1.91
CA PRO A 16 -1.50 13.32 -1.04
C PRO A 16 -2.19 14.38 -1.91
N LYS A 17 -3.52 14.26 -2.06
CA LYS A 17 -4.31 15.29 -2.73
C LYS A 17 -4.53 16.36 -1.67
N GLY A 18 -3.76 17.46 -1.71
CA GLY A 18 -3.70 18.54 -0.70
C GLY A 18 -5.01 19.27 -0.31
N ARG A 19 -6.19 18.69 -0.59
CA ARG A 19 -7.52 19.06 -0.11
C ARG A 19 -7.93 18.34 1.18
N GLU A 20 -7.09 17.49 1.76
CA GLU A 20 -7.32 16.77 3.03
C GLU A 20 -7.27 17.72 4.25
N LYS A 21 -8.19 18.67 4.35
CA LYS A 21 -8.21 19.67 5.44
C LYS A 21 -8.78 19.13 6.76
N ARG A 22 -9.25 17.87 6.81
CA ARG A 22 -9.94 17.30 8.00
C ARG A 22 -9.59 15.85 8.33
N VAL A 23 -9.12 15.05 7.37
CA VAL A 23 -8.75 13.64 7.56
C VAL A 23 -7.48 13.37 6.78
N SER A 24 -6.41 12.97 7.46
CA SER A 24 -5.18 12.50 6.81
C SER A 24 -5.48 11.21 6.06
N ARG A 25 -5.53 11.25 4.73
CA ARG A 25 -5.81 10.08 3.89
C ARG A 25 -4.54 9.75 3.12
N ILE A 26 -4.24 8.47 3.01
CA ILE A 26 -3.08 7.99 2.25
C ILE A 26 -3.62 7.08 1.16
N GLU A 27 -3.48 7.52 -0.09
CA GLU A 27 -3.78 6.72 -1.28
C GLU A 27 -2.48 6.06 -1.74
N VAL A 28 -2.44 4.72 -1.77
CA VAL A 28 -1.23 3.94 -2.08
C VAL A 28 -1.46 3.10 -3.32
N GLN A 29 -0.63 3.30 -4.33
CA GLN A 29 -0.57 2.42 -5.51
C GLN A 29 0.63 1.49 -5.37
N VAL A 30 0.36 0.17 -5.44
CA VAL A 30 1.36 -0.89 -5.35
C VAL A 30 1.47 -1.59 -6.70
N THR A 31 2.69 -1.74 -7.21
CA THR A 31 2.94 -2.39 -8.51
C THR A 31 4.17 -3.28 -8.43
N MET A 32 4.10 -4.45 -9.07
CA MET A 32 5.22 -5.38 -9.19
C MET A 32 5.37 -5.90 -10.61
N ILE A 33 6.61 -6.10 -11.01
CA ILE A 33 6.99 -6.80 -12.24
C ILE A 33 7.58 -8.16 -11.85
N ALA A 34 7.05 -9.24 -12.43
CA ALA A 34 7.57 -10.59 -12.29
C ALA A 34 7.28 -11.40 -13.55
N ASP A 35 8.03 -12.49 -13.75
CA ASP A 35 7.89 -13.35 -14.93
C ASP A 35 6.54 -14.08 -14.97
N ASP A 36 5.93 -14.32 -13.81
CA ASP A 36 4.64 -14.97 -13.69
C ASP A 36 3.65 -14.19 -12.81
N ARG A 37 2.38 -14.31 -13.16
CA ARG A 37 1.27 -13.60 -12.49
C ARG A 37 1.11 -14.02 -11.03
N SER A 38 1.38 -15.27 -10.68
CA SER A 38 1.17 -15.80 -9.33
C SER A 38 2.17 -15.17 -8.36
N THR A 39 3.45 -15.11 -8.76
CA THR A 39 4.51 -14.45 -8.00
C THR A 39 4.23 -12.96 -7.86
N ALA A 40 3.87 -12.26 -8.94
CA ALA A 40 3.52 -10.85 -8.89
C ALA A 40 2.38 -10.58 -7.91
N ARG A 41 1.31 -11.38 -7.98
CA ARG A 41 0.15 -11.26 -7.09
C ARG A 41 0.53 -11.48 -5.63
N LYS A 42 1.19 -12.59 -5.32
CA LYS A 42 1.56 -12.94 -3.94
C LYS A 42 2.40 -11.83 -3.30
N LYS A 43 3.35 -11.28 -4.03
CA LYS A 43 4.23 -10.22 -3.53
C LYS A 43 3.52 -8.88 -3.35
N VAL A 44 2.56 -8.55 -4.21
CA VAL A 44 1.69 -7.39 -4.00
C VAL A 44 0.83 -7.57 -2.74
N GLU A 45 0.26 -8.77 -2.54
CA GLU A 45 -0.50 -9.12 -1.34
C GLU A 45 0.37 -9.01 -0.07
N ASP A 46 1.56 -9.61 -0.05
CA ASP A 46 2.52 -9.54 1.06
C ASP A 46 2.86 -8.07 1.42
N ALA A 47 3.10 -7.22 0.41
CA ALA A 47 3.39 -5.81 0.62
C ALA A 47 2.19 -5.01 1.16
N LEU A 48 0.99 -5.28 0.66
CA LEU A 48 -0.25 -4.67 1.14
C LEU A 48 -0.56 -5.06 2.59
N GLU A 49 -0.41 -6.33 2.95
CA GLU A 49 -0.60 -6.81 4.32
C GLU A 49 0.35 -6.11 5.30
N LEU A 50 1.63 -5.99 4.93
CA LEU A 50 2.62 -5.28 5.74
C LEU A 50 2.26 -3.80 5.93
N LEU A 51 1.84 -3.11 4.86
CA LEU A 51 1.40 -1.71 4.94
C LEU A 51 0.18 -1.56 5.85
N ILE A 52 -0.81 -2.44 5.72
CA ILE A 52 -2.01 -2.42 6.55
C ILE A 52 -1.67 -2.66 8.02
N SER A 53 -0.76 -3.60 8.32
CA SER A 53 -0.27 -3.84 9.69
C SER A 53 0.37 -2.59 10.27
N MET A 54 1.29 -1.98 9.53
CA MET A 54 1.97 -0.75 9.97
C MET A 54 0.99 0.40 10.19
N ILE A 55 -0.01 0.58 9.31
CA ILE A 55 -1.04 1.63 9.48
C ILE A 55 -1.85 1.39 10.75
N LYS A 56 -2.28 0.15 11.00
CA LYS A 56 -3.03 -0.22 12.21
C LYS A 56 -2.20 -0.03 13.48
N GLU A 57 -0.93 -0.41 13.46
CA GLU A 57 0.02 -0.21 14.58
C GLU A 57 0.15 1.26 14.97
N HIS A 58 -0.02 2.19 14.02
CA HIS A 58 0.04 3.64 14.26
C HIS A 58 -1.34 4.28 14.50
N GLY A 59 -2.38 3.48 14.76
CA GLY A 59 -3.73 3.96 15.06
C GLY A 59 -4.56 4.37 13.83
N GLY A 60 -4.07 4.10 12.63
CA GLY A 60 -4.81 4.28 11.39
C GLY A 60 -5.80 3.15 11.12
N MET A 61 -6.72 3.38 10.19
CA MET A 61 -7.71 2.39 9.76
C MET A 61 -7.79 2.32 8.24
N LEU A 62 -8.14 1.15 7.71
CA LEU A 62 -8.41 0.98 6.29
C LEU A 62 -9.82 1.47 6.00
N ASP A 63 -9.94 2.50 5.17
CA ASP A 63 -11.21 2.90 4.59
C ASP A 63 -11.52 2.01 3.38
N ARG A 64 -12.56 1.17 3.48
CA ARG A 64 -12.96 0.24 2.41
C ARG A 64 -13.84 0.89 1.33
N GLU A 65 -14.04 2.21 1.36
CA GLU A 65 -14.81 2.94 0.35
C GLU A 65 -14.05 3.18 -0.97
N ALA A 66 -13.49 2.13 -1.57
CA ALA A 66 -13.16 2.13 -2.99
C ALA A 66 -14.38 1.59 -3.75
N LYS A 67 -15.36 2.46 -4.01
CA LYS A 67 -16.34 2.21 -5.08
C LYS A 67 -15.66 2.53 -6.41
N GLU A 68 -15.84 1.59 -7.35
CA GLU A 68 -15.30 1.51 -8.71
C GLU A 68 -15.33 2.82 -9.51
#